data_AF-A0A8C0J4D4-F1
#
_entry.id   AF-A0A8C0J4D4-F1
#
_cell.length_a   1.000
_cell.length_b   1.000
_cell.length_c   1.000
_cell.angle_alpha   90.00
_cell.angle_beta   90.00
_cell.angle_gamma   90.00
#
_symmetry.space_group_name_H-M   'P 1'
#
loop_
_entity.id
_entity.type
_entity.pdbx_description
1 polymer ?
#
loop_
_entity_poly.entity_id
_entity_poly.type
_entity_poly.pdbx_seq_one_letter_code
_entity_poly.pdbx_strand_id
1 'polypeptide(L)'
;MAQNPPPFHKLIRETCEEEKRLLQVDAVVQPKMAGSHTTTVLGEMEDAPSVAAALRDLSREVAMMKAQGHTVPSSRGESSRRGDRRREGFCYNCGRDGHYAVDCQNKTRHARVSQRLQQTIRRLQGNANRSSKTKGD
;
A
#
# COMPACT_ATOMS: atom_id res chain seq x y z
N MET A 1 -29.26 30.63 13.58
CA MET A 1 -29.55 29.22 13.91
C MET A 1 -28.51 28.37 13.20
N ALA A 2 -27.65 27.66 13.93
CA ALA A 2 -26.68 26.76 13.30
C ALA A 2 -27.41 25.49 12.82
N GLN A 3 -27.38 25.20 11.53
CA GLN A 3 -27.97 23.98 10.99
C GLN A 3 -27.13 22.78 11.46
N ASN A 4 -27.79 21.79 12.05
CA ASN A 4 -27.14 20.58 12.55
C ASN A 4 -26.50 19.83 11.35
N PRO A 5 -25.19 19.53 11.37
CA PRO A 5 -24.54 18.89 10.22
C PRO A 5 -25.23 17.57 9.85
N PRO A 6 -25.36 17.27 8.54
CA PRO A 6 -26.06 16.07 8.10
C PRO A 6 -25.39 14.81 8.66
N PRO A 7 -26.18 13.78 9.06
CA PRO A 7 -25.63 12.56 9.64
C PRO A 7 -24.73 11.85 8.63
N PHE A 8 -23.60 11.31 9.11
CA PHE A 8 -22.51 10.74 8.30
C PHE A 8 -22.95 9.80 7.15
N HIS A 9 -24.03 9.03 7.34
CA HIS A 9 -24.57 8.14 6.30
C HIS A 9 -25.10 8.88 5.04
N LYS A 10 -25.59 10.12 5.19
CA LYS A 10 -26.01 10.94 4.05
C LYS A 10 -24.81 11.40 3.24
N LEU A 11 -23.77 11.88 3.93
CA LEU A 11 -22.54 12.36 3.31
C LEU A 11 -21.87 11.26 2.48
N ILE A 12 -21.79 10.03 2.99
CA ILE A 12 -21.29 8.87 2.24
C ILE A 12 -22.11 8.64 0.97
N ARG A 13 -23.45 8.68 1.07
CA ARG A 13 -24.32 8.44 -0.08
C ARG A 13 -24.16 9.51 -1.16
N GLU A 14 -24.13 10.77 -0.74
CA GLU A 14 -23.89 11.93 -1.61
C GLU A 14 -22.53 11.83 -2.31
N THR A 15 -21.45 11.44 -1.61
CA THR A 15 -20.14 11.22 -2.26
C THR A 15 -20.16 10.07 -3.27
N CYS A 16 -20.82 8.94 -2.97
CA CYS A 16 -20.90 7.83 -3.91
C CYS A 16 -21.81 8.13 -5.13
N GLU A 17 -22.86 8.95 -4.97
CA GLU A 17 -23.70 9.41 -6.09
C GLU A 17 -22.91 10.35 -7.02
N GLU A 18 -22.12 11.29 -6.48
CA GLU A 18 -21.28 12.19 -7.28
C GLU A 18 -20.09 11.47 -7.95
N GLU A 19 -19.40 10.54 -7.27
CA GLU A 19 -18.35 9.73 -7.92
C GLU A 19 -18.90 8.91 -9.09
N LYS A 20 -20.08 8.28 -8.92
CA LYS A 20 -20.76 7.54 -9.99
C LYS A 20 -21.12 8.46 -11.17
N ARG A 21 -21.52 9.70 -10.89
CA ARG A 21 -21.86 10.71 -11.90
C ARG A 21 -20.64 11.21 -12.67
N LEU A 22 -19.49 11.35 -12.00
CA LEU A 22 -18.21 11.68 -12.64
C LEU A 22 -17.74 10.55 -13.57
N LEU A 23 -17.80 9.29 -13.10
CA LEU A 23 -17.50 8.12 -13.95
C LEU A 23 -18.44 7.97 -15.16
N GLN A 24 -19.62 8.61 -15.15
CA GLN A 24 -20.58 8.60 -16.26
C GLN A 24 -20.18 9.56 -17.39
N VAL A 25 -19.43 10.64 -17.12
CA VAL A 25 -19.03 11.64 -18.15
C VAL A 25 -17.76 11.27 -18.90
N ASP A 26 -16.84 10.51 -18.29
CA ASP A 26 -15.61 10.03 -18.95
C ASP A 26 -15.85 8.97 -20.04
N ALA A 27 -17.05 8.37 -20.10
CA ALA A 27 -17.40 7.30 -21.03
C ALA A 27 -17.65 7.76 -22.50
N VAL A 28 -17.69 9.08 -22.77
CA VAL A 28 -18.13 9.65 -24.07
C VAL A 28 -16.97 10.06 -24.99
N VAL A 29 -15.71 9.88 -24.58
CA VAL A 29 -14.54 10.15 -25.45
C VAL A 29 -13.84 8.85 -25.86
N GLN A 30 -14.35 8.22 -26.93
CA GLN A 30 -13.58 7.23 -27.69
C GLN A 30 -12.74 7.92 -28.78
N PRO A 31 -11.40 7.89 -28.70
CA PRO A 31 -10.56 8.20 -29.84
C PRO A 31 -10.61 7.04 -30.84
N LYS A 32 -11.10 7.31 -32.05
CA LYS A 32 -11.16 6.32 -33.14
C LYS A 32 -9.75 6.07 -33.69
N MET A 33 -9.34 4.80 -33.70
CA MET A 33 -8.10 4.36 -34.36
C MET A 33 -8.24 4.46 -35.88
N ALA A 34 -7.29 5.10 -36.55
CA ALA A 34 -7.07 4.97 -37.98
C ALA A 34 -5.57 4.75 -38.23
N GLY A 35 -5.23 3.74 -39.03
CA GLY A 35 -3.84 3.35 -39.26
C GLY A 35 -3.06 4.38 -40.06
N SER A 36 -1.77 4.50 -39.77
CA SER A 36 -0.82 5.22 -40.62
C SER A 36 0.42 4.35 -40.81
N HIS A 37 0.66 3.96 -42.07
CA HIS A 37 1.80 3.14 -42.46
C HIS A 37 2.99 4.08 -42.70
N THR A 38 3.80 4.32 -41.66
CA THR A 38 4.99 5.16 -41.80
C THR A 38 6.12 4.39 -42.48
N THR A 39 6.25 4.59 -43.79
CA THR A 39 7.45 4.26 -44.56
C THR A 39 8.62 5.12 -44.08
N THR A 40 9.47 4.57 -43.21
CA THR A 40 10.71 5.23 -42.77
C THR A 40 11.74 5.21 -43.89
N VAL A 41 11.97 6.37 -44.50
CA VAL A 41 13.10 6.63 -45.39
C VAL A 41 14.40 6.40 -44.62
N LEU A 42 15.39 5.77 -45.26
CA LEU A 42 16.72 5.59 -44.70
C LEU A 42 17.41 6.94 -44.52
N GLY A 43 17.50 7.41 -43.29
CA GLY A 43 18.35 8.52 -42.86
C GLY A 43 19.59 7.96 -42.16
N GLU A 44 20.75 8.52 -42.48
CA GLU A 44 22.06 8.00 -42.04
C GLU A 44 22.26 8.18 -40.53
N MET A 45 22.97 7.23 -39.92
CA MET A 45 22.81 6.88 -38.50
C MET A 45 24.14 6.90 -37.71
N GLU A 46 24.69 8.09 -37.47
CA GLU A 46 25.78 8.35 -36.50
C GLU A 46 25.54 9.74 -35.86
N ASP A 47 25.65 9.98 -34.55
CA ASP A 47 25.85 9.09 -33.40
C ASP A 47 24.69 9.26 -32.39
N ALA A 48 24.12 8.15 -31.96
CA ALA A 48 23.49 8.01 -30.65
C ALA A 48 23.92 6.64 -30.09
N PRO A 49 24.26 6.51 -28.80
CA PRO A 49 24.58 5.23 -28.21
C PRO A 49 23.35 4.32 -28.36
N SER A 50 23.44 3.38 -29.29
CA SER A 50 22.33 2.49 -29.64
C SER A 50 21.71 1.93 -28.37
N VAL A 51 20.38 1.77 -28.34
CA VAL A 51 19.70 1.14 -27.19
C VAL A 51 20.36 -0.22 -26.84
N ALA A 52 20.92 -0.92 -27.83
CA ALA A 52 21.73 -2.11 -27.63
C ALA A 52 23.04 -1.88 -26.81
N ALA A 53 23.71 -0.74 -26.96
CA ALA A 53 24.87 -0.36 -26.13
C ALA A 53 24.45 -0.10 -24.67
N ALA A 54 23.44 0.73 -24.45
CA ALA A 54 22.90 1.00 -23.11
C ALA A 54 22.43 -0.29 -22.41
N LEU A 55 21.78 -1.20 -23.14
CA LEU A 55 21.37 -2.51 -22.63
C LEU A 55 22.58 -3.41 -22.27
N ARG A 56 23.68 -3.37 -23.03
CA ARG A 56 24.92 -4.11 -22.69
C ARG A 56 25.56 -3.59 -21.41
N ASP A 57 25.62 -2.28 -21.23
CA ASP A 57 26.26 -1.69 -20.04
C ASP A 57 25.41 -1.90 -18.78
N LEU A 58 24.09 -1.73 -18.86
CA LEU A 58 23.18 -2.07 -17.76
C LEU A 58 23.22 -3.57 -17.41
N SER A 59 23.39 -4.44 -18.41
CA SER A 59 23.57 -5.89 -18.18
C SER A 59 24.87 -6.20 -17.45
N ARG A 60 25.96 -5.48 -17.76
CA ARG A 60 27.26 -5.59 -17.09
C ARG A 60 27.15 -5.13 -15.63
N GLU A 61 26.48 -4.01 -15.37
CA GLU A 61 26.24 -3.48 -14.04
C GLU A 61 25.45 -4.47 -13.16
N VAL A 62 24.33 -5.00 -13.68
CA VAL A 62 23.53 -6.04 -13.00
C VAL A 62 24.34 -7.31 -12.74
N ALA A 63 25.26 -7.70 -13.65
CA ALA A 63 26.15 -8.83 -13.42
C ALA A 63 27.15 -8.58 -12.27
N MET A 64 27.70 -7.37 -12.15
CA MET A 64 28.58 -6.98 -11.04
C MET A 64 27.83 -6.97 -9.70
N MET A 65 26.61 -6.42 -9.64
CA MET A 65 25.79 -6.46 -8.43
C MET A 65 25.49 -7.90 -7.98
N LYS A 66 25.16 -8.80 -8.92
CA LYS A 66 24.96 -10.23 -8.63
C LYS A 66 26.23 -10.91 -8.11
N ALA A 67 27.40 -10.59 -8.65
CA ALA A 67 28.69 -11.11 -8.15
C ALA A 67 29.00 -10.65 -6.72
N GLN A 68 28.53 -9.45 -6.34
CA GLN A 68 28.58 -8.93 -4.95
C GLN A 68 27.47 -9.51 -4.05
N GLY A 69 26.82 -10.61 -4.44
CA GLY A 69 25.77 -11.27 -3.66
C GLY A 69 24.42 -10.55 -3.61
N HIS A 70 24.23 -9.45 -4.37
CA HIS A 70 22.94 -8.78 -4.45
C HIS A 70 22.00 -9.53 -5.40
N THR A 71 21.33 -10.54 -4.86
CA THR A 71 20.18 -11.16 -5.53
C THR A 71 18.97 -10.23 -5.40
N VAL A 72 18.39 -9.80 -6.53
CA VAL A 72 17.06 -9.19 -6.52
C VAL A 72 16.07 -10.18 -5.90
N PRO A 73 15.41 -9.86 -4.77
CA PRO A 73 14.53 -10.81 -4.11
C PRO A 73 13.30 -11.01 -5.00
N SER A 74 13.19 -12.22 -5.57
CA SER A 74 11.94 -12.66 -6.18
C SER A 74 10.86 -12.56 -5.10
N SER A 75 9.88 -11.67 -5.30
CA SER A 75 8.89 -11.30 -4.26
C SER A 75 7.85 -12.40 -3.99
N ARG A 76 8.21 -13.66 -4.27
CA ARG A 76 7.49 -14.89 -3.92
C ARG A 76 8.37 -15.74 -3.00
N GLY A 77 8.43 -15.40 -1.71
CA GLY A 77 8.70 -16.43 -0.69
C GLY A 77 9.60 -16.13 0.51
N GLU A 78 10.26 -14.98 0.66
CA GLU A 78 11.14 -14.76 1.82
C GLU A 78 10.46 -14.01 2.99
N SER A 79 9.51 -14.69 3.65
CA SER A 79 8.83 -14.17 4.86
C SER A 79 9.54 -14.54 6.18
N SER A 80 10.55 -15.41 6.15
CA SER A 80 11.12 -16.05 7.35
C SER A 80 11.99 -15.16 8.25
N ARG A 81 12.21 -13.88 7.91
CA ARG A 81 12.74 -12.87 8.86
C ARG A 81 11.75 -11.75 9.19
N ARG A 82 10.46 -11.91 8.85
CA ARG A 82 9.35 -11.05 9.30
C ARG A 82 8.25 -11.83 10.05
N GLY A 83 8.49 -13.10 10.39
CA GLY A 83 7.53 -13.97 11.08
C GLY A 83 7.40 -13.78 12.59
N ASP A 84 8.43 -13.27 13.29
CA ASP A 84 8.46 -13.20 14.78
C ASP A 84 8.11 -11.81 15.36
N ARG A 85 7.34 -10.98 14.64
CA ARG A 85 6.51 -9.95 15.31
C ARG A 85 5.24 -10.60 15.85
N ARG A 86 5.41 -11.52 16.81
CA ARG A 86 4.40 -12.47 17.31
C ARG A 86 3.03 -11.83 17.51
N ARG A 87 2.15 -11.96 16.50
CA ARG A 87 0.74 -11.52 16.47
C ARG A 87 0.46 -10.42 17.51
N GLU A 88 1.06 -9.25 17.31
CA GLU A 88 1.15 -8.18 18.34
C GLU A 88 -0.21 -7.51 18.64
N GLY A 89 -1.29 -7.98 18.00
CA GLY A 89 -2.67 -7.62 18.26
C GLY A 89 -3.44 -8.71 19.02
N PHE A 90 -4.48 -8.29 19.73
CA PHE A 90 -5.45 -9.19 20.35
C PHE A 90 -6.66 -9.41 19.42
N CYS A 91 -7.35 -10.54 19.60
CA CYS A 91 -8.55 -10.89 18.87
C CYS A 91 -9.70 -9.92 19.16
N TYR A 92 -10.18 -9.20 18.15
CA TYR A 92 -11.30 -8.27 18.27
C TYR A 92 -12.66 -8.92 18.57
N ASN A 93 -12.77 -10.25 18.44
CA ASN A 93 -13.98 -10.98 18.81
C ASN A 93 -13.99 -11.36 20.32
N CYS A 94 -12.89 -11.92 20.85
CA CYS A 94 -12.87 -12.47 22.22
C CYS A 94 -11.86 -11.83 23.20
N GLY A 95 -11.02 -10.89 22.76
CA GLY A 95 -10.08 -10.15 23.61
C GLY A 95 -8.89 -10.98 24.14
N ARG A 96 -8.55 -12.08 23.47
CA ARG A 96 -7.36 -12.90 23.73
C ARG A 96 -6.31 -12.70 22.64
N ASP A 97 -5.05 -12.80 23.02
CA ASP A 97 -3.89 -12.64 22.14
C ASP A 97 -3.64 -13.93 21.33
N GLY A 98 -2.68 -13.90 20.40
CA GLY A 98 -2.25 -15.09 19.64
C GLY A 98 -3.18 -15.51 18.49
N HIS A 99 -4.28 -14.80 18.23
CA HIS A 99 -5.13 -14.99 17.06
C HIS A 99 -5.94 -13.73 16.72
N TYR A 100 -6.47 -13.64 15.49
CA TYR A 100 -7.35 -12.56 15.06
C TYR A 100 -8.82 -13.01 15.05
N ALA A 101 -9.75 -12.09 14.76
CA ALA A 101 -11.18 -12.40 14.75
C ALA A 101 -11.56 -13.50 13.74
N VAL A 102 -10.86 -13.55 12.59
CA VAL A 102 -11.04 -14.58 11.55
C VAL A 102 -10.74 -16.01 12.04
N ASP A 103 -9.76 -16.17 12.94
CA ASP A 103 -9.37 -17.47 13.51
C ASP A 103 -10.20 -17.83 14.77
N CYS A 104 -11.20 -17.03 15.15
CA CYS A 104 -11.75 -17.05 16.49
C CYS A 104 -12.93 -18.01 16.68
N GLN A 105 -12.66 -19.18 17.26
CA GLN A 105 -13.67 -20.20 17.61
C GLN A 105 -14.53 -19.87 18.85
N ASN A 106 -14.42 -18.66 19.40
CA ASN A 106 -15.11 -18.27 20.65
C ASN A 106 -16.30 -17.36 20.40
N LYS A 107 -17.29 -17.39 21.31
CA LYS A 107 -18.35 -16.37 21.36
C LYS A 107 -17.77 -14.97 21.62
N THR A 108 -18.39 -13.96 21.04
CA THR A 108 -18.00 -12.54 21.16
C THR A 108 -18.04 -12.07 22.61
N ARG A 109 -17.03 -11.29 23.04
CA ARG A 109 -16.91 -10.76 24.40
C ARG A 109 -16.51 -9.27 24.41
N HIS A 110 -17.46 -8.42 24.04
CA HIS A 110 -17.27 -6.96 23.93
C HIS A 110 -16.60 -6.31 25.14
N ALA A 111 -16.98 -6.67 26.38
CA ALA A 111 -16.39 -6.11 27.60
C ALA A 111 -14.87 -6.36 27.74
N ARG A 112 -14.37 -7.51 27.27
CA ARG A 112 -12.93 -7.83 27.29
C ARG A 112 -12.19 -7.13 26.15
N VAL A 113 -12.84 -7.01 24.99
CA VAL A 113 -12.31 -6.32 23.80
C VAL A 113 -12.14 -4.82 24.07
N SER A 114 -13.13 -4.16 24.67
CA SER A 114 -13.05 -2.75 25.04
C SER A 114 -11.99 -2.49 26.12
N GLN A 115 -11.89 -3.35 27.13
CA GLN A 115 -10.83 -3.27 28.15
C GLN A 115 -9.43 -3.41 27.54
N ARG A 116 -9.23 -4.35 26.60
CA ARG A 116 -7.97 -4.51 25.86
C ARG A 116 -7.65 -3.26 25.02
N LEU A 117 -8.62 -2.71 24.30
CA LEU A 117 -8.45 -1.49 23.50
C LEU A 117 -8.00 -0.29 24.34
N GLN A 118 -8.61 -0.08 25.51
CA GLN A 118 -8.21 0.95 26.47
C GLN A 118 -6.80 0.73 27.05
N GLN A 119 -6.32 -0.52 27.16
CA GLN A 119 -4.94 -0.79 27.56
C GLN A 119 -3.96 -0.42 26.44
N THR A 120 -4.26 -0.76 25.18
CA THR A 120 -3.40 -0.40 24.04
C THR A 120 -3.28 1.12 23.85
N ILE A 121 -4.38 1.87 23.96
CA ILE A 121 -4.35 3.34 23.84
C ILE A 121 -3.44 3.96 24.90
N ARG A 122 -3.58 3.54 26.17
CA ARG A 122 -2.73 4.03 27.28
C ARG A 122 -1.24 3.72 27.08
N ARG A 123 -0.90 2.54 26.52
CA ARG A 123 0.49 2.20 26.19
C ARG A 123 1.05 3.08 25.07
N LEU A 124 0.27 3.36 24.03
CA LEU A 124 0.70 4.24 22.93
C LEU A 124 0.97 5.67 23.43
N GLN A 125 0.10 6.22 24.27
CA GLN A 125 0.31 7.53 24.92
C GLN A 125 1.58 7.54 25.79
N GLY A 126 1.79 6.52 26.63
CA GLY A 126 2.98 6.40 27.48
C GLY A 126 4.29 6.19 26.70
N ASN A 127 4.23 5.60 25.50
CA ASN A 127 5.40 5.47 24.63
C ASN A 127 5.69 6.77 23.87
N ALA A 128 4.68 7.47 23.37
CA ALA A 128 4.85 8.78 22.72
C ALA A 128 5.55 9.78 23.66
N ASN A 129 5.12 9.84 24.93
CA ASN A 129 5.72 10.71 25.96
C ASN A 129 7.16 10.31 26.34
N ARG A 130 7.57 9.06 26.10
CA ARG A 130 8.98 8.63 26.28
C ARG A 130 9.83 8.98 25.07
N SER A 131 9.30 8.79 23.86
CA SER A 131 10.01 9.13 22.61
C SER A 131 10.24 10.64 22.42
N SER A 132 9.42 11.51 23.04
CA SER A 132 9.68 12.96 23.08
C SER A 132 10.74 13.35 24.12
N LYS A 133 10.93 12.55 25.18
CA LYS A 133 11.93 12.82 26.23
C LYS A 133 13.37 12.54 25.77
N THR A 134 13.58 11.58 24.87
CA THR A 134 14.91 11.15 24.39
C THR A 134 15.46 11.94 23.19
N LYS A 135 14.94 13.15 22.94
CA LYS A 135 15.37 14.04 21.84
C LYS A 135 15.75 15.46 22.32
N GLY A 136 15.95 15.62 23.63
CA GLY A 136 16.18 16.92 24.27
C GLY A 136 17.39 16.92 25.23
N ASP A 137 18.34 16.02 24.98
CA ASP A 137 19.67 15.96 25.59
C ASP A 137 20.71 15.99 24.46
#